data_AF-A0A4R4K9Q5-F1
#
_entry.id   AF-A0A4R4K9Q5-F1
#
_cell.length_a   1.000
_cell.length_b   1.000
_cell.length_c   1.000
_cell.angle_alpha   90.00
_cell.angle_beta   90.00
_cell.angle_gamma   90.00
#
_symmetry.space_group_name_H-M   'P 1'
#
loop_
_entity.id
_entity.type
_entity.pdbx_description
1 polymer ?
#
loop_
_entity_poly.entity_id
_entity_poly.type
_entity_poly.pdbx_seq_one_letter_code
_entity_poly.pdbx_strand_id
1 'polypeptide(L)'
;MKTHTFQLNKPVQDLSRWMLVSDPLNSDGRFYVLKGHYPQYLFEIVPKSECTDGHSIAYRGETYYINIRKDIDNRGKPPISYFLEMLAWYTKIGAKPSLAEINARNSTAKVENV
;
A
#
# COMPACT_ATOMS: atom_id res chain seq x y z
N MET A 1 -21.26 -11.54 8.72
CA MET A 1 -20.24 -10.91 7.84
C MET A 1 -20.12 -9.45 8.24
N LYS A 2 -18.92 -8.96 8.57
CA LYS A 2 -18.70 -7.53 8.86
C LYS A 2 -18.43 -6.80 7.54
N THR A 3 -19.32 -5.89 7.16
CA THR A 3 -19.15 -5.00 6.01
C THR A 3 -18.00 -4.04 6.30
N HIS A 4 -16.88 -4.16 5.59
CA HIS A 4 -15.77 -3.22 5.68
C HIS A 4 -15.99 -2.11 4.65
N THR A 5 -16.24 -0.89 5.14
CA THR A 5 -16.50 0.29 4.31
C THR A 5 -15.21 1.08 4.15
N PHE A 6 -14.70 1.16 2.93
CA PHE A 6 -13.49 1.92 2.62
C PHE A 6 -13.81 3.33 2.13
N GLN A 7 -13.05 4.33 2.57
CA GLN A 7 -13.14 5.70 2.04
C GLN A 7 -12.06 5.94 0.97
N LEU A 8 -12.48 6.53 -0.16
CA LEU A 8 -11.62 6.87 -1.30
C LEU A 8 -11.40 8.38 -1.35
N ASN A 9 -10.14 8.82 -1.26
CA ASN A 9 -9.77 10.22 -1.46
C ASN A 9 -9.42 10.45 -2.94
N LYS A 10 -10.26 11.20 -3.68
CA LYS A 10 -10.07 11.50 -5.11
C LYS A 10 -9.27 12.80 -5.33
N PRO A 11 -8.15 12.77 -6.05
CA PRO A 11 -7.39 13.98 -6.37
C PRO A 11 -8.02 14.92 -7.42
N VAL A 12 -8.81 14.46 -8.40
CA VAL A 12 -9.44 15.34 -9.44
C VAL A 12 -10.61 14.64 -10.18
N GLN A 13 -11.26 15.35 -11.12
CA GLN A 13 -12.52 15.05 -11.84
C GLN A 13 -12.55 13.74 -12.67
N ASP A 14 -11.41 13.13 -12.95
CA ASP A 14 -11.29 11.79 -13.56
C ASP A 14 -10.76 10.80 -12.50
N LEU A 15 -11.10 9.51 -12.62
CA LEU A 15 -10.62 8.48 -11.69
C LEU A 15 -9.10 8.46 -11.74
N SER A 16 -8.45 9.03 -10.72
CA SER A 16 -7.00 9.08 -10.64
C SER A 16 -6.47 7.65 -10.70
N ARG A 17 -5.40 7.44 -11.49
CA ARG A 17 -4.77 6.12 -11.65
C ARG A 17 -4.44 5.45 -10.32
N TRP A 18 -4.14 6.27 -9.31
CA TRP A 18 -3.80 5.86 -7.95
C TRP A 18 -4.68 6.60 -6.94
N MET A 19 -5.18 5.87 -5.94
CA MET A 19 -6.00 6.39 -4.85
C MET A 19 -5.56 5.80 -3.52
N LEU A 20 -5.59 6.63 -2.47
CA LEU A 20 -5.44 6.14 -1.10
C LEU A 20 -6.76 5.55 -0.66
N VAL A 21 -6.67 4.39 -0.03
CA VAL A 21 -7.79 3.70 0.57
C VAL A 21 -7.50 3.60 2.06
N SER A 22 -8.30 4.30 2.85
CA SER A 22 -8.28 4.23 4.31
C SER A 22 -9.52 3.48 4.79
N ASP A 23 -9.34 2.58 5.74
CA ASP A 23 -10.43 2.02 6.51
C ASP A 23 -10.63 2.88 7.76
N PRO A 24 -11.73 3.66 7.85
CA PRO A 24 -11.98 4.53 9.00
C PRO A 24 -12.24 3.76 10.30
N LEU A 25 -12.52 2.45 10.22
CA LEU A 25 -12.75 1.59 11.38
C LEU A 25 -11.48 0.87 11.83
N ASN A 26 -10.41 0.97 11.06
CA ASN A 26 -9.16 0.29 11.35
C ASN A 26 -8.09 1.29 11.83
N SER A 27 -7.85 1.29 13.14
CA SER A 27 -6.83 2.11 13.79
C SER A 27 -5.42 1.56 13.67
N ASP A 28 -5.21 0.39 13.04
CA ASP A 28 -3.89 -0.23 12.89
C ASP A 28 -2.91 0.61 12.05
N GLY A 29 -3.38 1.73 11.48
CA GLY A 29 -2.56 2.64 10.69
C GLY A 29 -2.02 1.97 9.44
N ARG A 30 -2.78 1.01 8.89
CA ARG A 30 -2.55 0.35 7.60
C ARG A 30 -3.21 1.17 6.50
N PHE A 31 -2.50 1.32 5.39
CA PHE A 31 -2.94 2.12 4.26
C PHE A 31 -2.82 1.30 3.00
N TYR A 32 -3.88 1.33 2.21
CA TYR A 32 -3.92 0.63 0.94
C TYR A 32 -3.88 1.62 -0.21
N VAL A 33 -3.30 1.19 -1.32
CA VAL A 33 -3.24 1.97 -2.55
C VAL A 33 -4.00 1.22 -3.63
N LEU A 34 -5.03 1.86 -4.18
CA LEU A 34 -5.83 1.33 -5.28
C LEU A 34 -5.27 1.84 -6.60
N LYS A 35 -4.94 0.91 -7.52
CA LYS A 35 -4.81 1.23 -8.94
C LYS A 35 -6.21 1.28 -9.56
N GLY A 36 -6.72 2.47 -9.80
CA GLY A 36 -8.10 2.70 -10.26
C GLY A 36 -8.33 2.37 -11.73
N HIS A 37 -7.29 2.41 -12.56
CA HIS A 37 -7.39 2.07 -13.98
C HIS A 37 -7.15 0.59 -14.20
N TYR A 38 -7.79 0.02 -15.22
CA TYR A 38 -7.60 -1.37 -15.61
C TYR A 38 -6.13 -1.68 -15.96
N PRO A 39 -5.60 -2.87 -15.60
CA PRO A 39 -6.13 -3.78 -14.60
C PRO A 39 -6.02 -3.22 -13.17
N GLN A 40 -7.06 -3.41 -12.37
CA GLN A 40 -7.23 -2.87 -11.03
C GLN A 40 -6.66 -3.78 -9.96
N TYR A 41 -5.96 -3.17 -9.01
CA TYR A 41 -5.30 -3.86 -7.91
C TYR A 41 -5.41 -3.05 -6.63
N LEU A 42 -5.58 -3.75 -5.51
CA LEU A 42 -5.43 -3.20 -4.17
C LEU A 42 -4.09 -3.63 -3.60
N PHE A 43 -3.21 -2.67 -3.39
CA PHE A 43 -1.88 -2.88 -2.82
C PHE A 43 -1.83 -2.45 -1.36
N GLU A 44 -0.93 -3.05 -0.59
CA GLU A 44 -0.60 -2.65 0.77
C GLU A 44 0.91 -2.48 0.86
N ILE A 45 1.37 -1.32 1.31
CA ILE A 45 2.79 -1.08 1.58
C ILE A 45 3.03 -1.45 3.03
N VAL A 46 3.88 -2.45 3.27
CA VAL A 46 4.05 -3.07 4.58
C VAL A 46 5.51 -3.01 5.06
N PRO A 47 5.76 -3.09 6.37
CA PRO A 47 7.09 -3.39 6.86
C PRO A 47 7.55 -4.78 6.40
N LYS A 48 8.87 -5.00 6.41
CA LYS A 48 9.50 -6.26 5.99
C LYS A 48 8.95 -7.46 6.76
N SER A 49 8.73 -7.28 8.06
CA SER A 49 8.22 -8.33 8.96
C SER A 49 6.79 -8.78 8.62
N GLU A 50 6.00 -7.94 7.95
CA GLU A 50 4.59 -8.21 7.60
C GLU A 50 4.41 -8.61 6.13
N CYS A 51 5.51 -8.71 5.37
CA CYS A 51 5.52 -9.15 3.99
C CYS A 51 5.55 -10.67 3.92
N THR A 52 4.39 -11.32 3.86
CA THR A 52 4.27 -12.78 3.85
C THR A 52 4.32 -13.40 2.45
N ASP A 53 3.72 -12.74 1.45
CA ASP A 53 3.67 -13.17 0.04
C ASP A 53 3.78 -11.95 -0.91
N GLY A 54 4.49 -10.92 -0.44
CA GLY A 54 4.62 -9.64 -1.12
C GLY A 54 5.87 -9.54 -2.01
N HIS A 55 5.96 -8.42 -2.71
CA HIS A 55 7.06 -8.07 -3.59
C HIS A 55 8.05 -7.13 -2.90
N SER A 56 9.34 -7.44 -2.98
CA SER A 56 10.42 -6.54 -2.58
C SER A 56 10.83 -5.65 -3.76
N ILE A 57 10.71 -4.34 -3.60
CA ILE A 57 10.92 -3.35 -4.66
C ILE A 57 11.99 -2.35 -4.22
N ALA A 58 13.08 -2.27 -4.97
CA ALA A 58 14.10 -1.26 -4.79
C ALA A 58 13.60 0.09 -5.35
N TYR A 59 13.58 1.12 -4.52
CA TYR A 59 13.13 2.46 -4.89
C TYR A 59 13.92 3.51 -4.10
N ARG A 60 14.56 4.45 -4.81
CA ARG A 60 15.39 5.54 -4.22
C ARG A 60 16.45 5.08 -3.21
N GLY A 61 17.09 3.92 -3.47
CA GLY A 61 18.15 3.38 -2.63
C GLY A 61 17.65 2.53 -1.44
N GLU A 62 16.35 2.49 -1.21
CA GLU A 62 15.71 1.70 -0.15
C GLU A 62 14.95 0.51 -0.75
N THR A 63 14.71 -0.52 0.06
CA THR A 63 13.84 -1.65 -0.30
C THR A 63 12.49 -1.50 0.40
N TYR A 64 11.41 -1.56 -0.38
CA TYR A 64 10.04 -1.53 0.12
C TYR A 64 9.35 -2.85 -0.15
N TYR A 65 8.41 -3.20 0.72
CA TYR A 65 7.68 -4.45 0.67
C TYR A 65 6.20 -4.19 0.41
N ILE A 66 5.65 -4.86 -0.59
CA ILE A 66 4.29 -4.60 -1.07
C ILE A 66 3.51 -5.90 -1.17
N ASN A 67 2.43 -6.01 -0.41
CA ASN A 67 1.46 -7.10 -0.54
C ASN A 67 0.39 -6.74 -1.58
N ILE A 68 -0.04 -7.73 -2.36
CA ILE A 68 -1.22 -7.61 -3.22
C ILE A 68 -2.41 -8.12 -2.42
N ARG A 69 -3.28 -7.21 -1.96
CA ARG A 69 -4.46 -7.58 -1.16
C ARG A 69 -5.59 -8.08 -2.03
N LYS A 70 -5.70 -7.55 -3.25
CA LYS A 70 -6.71 -7.96 -4.21
C LYS A 70 -6.27 -7.69 -5.63
N ASP A 71 -6.33 -8.72 -6.47
CA ASP A 71 -6.37 -8.61 -7.92
C ASP A 71 -7.84 -8.53 -8.33
N ILE A 72 -8.32 -7.34 -8.65
CA ILE A 72 -9.75 -7.08 -8.83
C ILE A 72 -10.23 -7.67 -10.16
N ASP A 73 -9.37 -7.63 -11.18
CA ASP A 73 -9.67 -8.06 -12.55
C ASP A 73 -9.18 -9.50 -12.86
N ASN A 74 -8.64 -10.22 -11.88
CA ASN A 74 -8.09 -11.57 -12.00
C ASN A 74 -7.04 -11.70 -13.13
N ARG A 75 -6.09 -10.77 -13.20
CA ARG A 75 -5.02 -10.72 -14.20
C ARG A 75 -3.70 -11.33 -13.75
N GLY A 76 -3.64 -11.84 -12.53
CA GLY A 76 -2.44 -12.39 -11.92
C GLY A 76 -1.49 -11.30 -11.47
N LYS A 77 -0.19 -11.62 -11.50
CA LYS A 77 0.85 -10.76 -10.92
C LYS A 77 0.98 -9.45 -11.72
N PRO A 78 0.88 -8.28 -11.07
CA PRO A 78 1.08 -7.00 -11.72
C PRO A 78 2.54 -6.81 -12.13
N PRO A 79 2.81 -6.05 -13.20
CA PRO A 79 4.17 -5.74 -13.64
C PRO A 79 4.90 -4.86 -12.60
N ILE A 80 6.23 -4.98 -12.57
CA ILE A 80 7.07 -4.24 -11.62
C ILE A 80 6.88 -2.71 -11.72
N SER A 81 6.62 -2.21 -12.93
CA SER A 81 6.35 -0.79 -13.19
C SER A 81 5.21 -0.24 -12.33
N TYR A 82 4.19 -1.05 -12.01
CA TYR A 82 3.07 -0.61 -11.18
C TYR A 82 3.53 -0.31 -9.76
N PHE A 83 4.42 -1.13 -9.20
CA PHE A 83 4.95 -0.86 -7.86
C PHE A 83 5.80 0.40 -7.83
N LEU A 84 6.66 0.61 -8.83
CA LEU A 84 7.50 1.81 -8.93
C LEU A 84 6.66 3.09 -9.08
N GLU A 85 5.66 3.05 -9.97
CA GLU A 85 4.73 4.16 -10.15
C GLU A 85 3.92 4.45 -8.88
N MET A 86 3.46 3.40 -8.19
CA MET A 86 2.73 3.52 -6.94
C MET A 86 3.58 4.19 -5.87
N LEU A 87 4.83 3.76 -5.66
CA LEU A 87 5.75 4.36 -4.68
C LEU A 87 6.09 5.82 -5.04
N ALA A 88 6.28 6.11 -6.33
CA ALA A 88 6.50 7.46 -6.83
C ALA A 88 5.30 8.37 -6.57
N TRP A 89 4.10 7.90 -6.88
CA TRP A 89 2.86 8.61 -6.61
C TRP A 89 2.64 8.83 -5.11
N TYR A 90 2.82 7.79 -4.29
CA TYR A 90 2.65 7.84 -2.84
C TYR A 90 3.56 8.89 -2.20
N THR A 91 4.83 8.91 -2.64
CA THR A 91 5.81 9.92 -2.22
C THR A 91 5.39 11.32 -2.66
N LYS A 92 4.95 11.47 -3.92
CA LYS A 92 4.56 12.76 -4.52
C LYS A 92 3.39 13.41 -3.78
N ILE A 93 2.39 12.63 -3.38
CA ILE A 93 1.21 13.16 -2.68
C ILE A 93 1.46 13.45 -1.20
N GLY A 94 2.66 13.13 -0.68
CA GLY A 94 2.98 13.33 0.73
C GLY A 94 2.10 12.51 1.68
N ALA A 95 1.71 11.30 1.26
CA ALA A 95 0.83 10.43 2.04
C ALA A 95 1.46 10.07 3.39
N LYS A 96 0.58 9.80 4.37
CA LYS A 96 0.96 9.38 5.72
C LYS A 96 0.39 8.00 6.04
N PRO A 97 1.17 7.12 6.71
CA PRO A 97 2.57 7.29 7.09
C PRO A 97 3.50 7.37 5.87
N SER A 98 4.60 8.09 5.97
CA SER A 98 5.57 8.15 4.86
C SER A 98 6.18 6.77 4.60
N LEU A 99 6.72 6.55 3.39
CA LEU A 99 7.42 5.31 3.07
C LEU A 99 8.56 5.00 4.06
N ALA A 100 9.27 6.04 4.53
CA ALA A 100 10.30 5.91 5.54
C ALA A 100 9.72 5.48 6.90
N GLU A 101 8.59 6.05 7.31
CA GLU A 101 7.89 5.63 8.54
C GLU A 101 7.45 4.17 8.47
N ILE A 102 6.93 3.71 7.33
CA ILE A 102 6.53 2.30 7.13
C ILE A 102 7.76 1.38 7.25
N ASN A 103 8.87 1.71 6.60
CA ASN A 103 10.11 0.93 6.72
C ASN A 103 10.69 0.96 8.14
N ALA A 104 10.55 2.07 8.88
CA ALA A 104 11.07 2.18 10.25
C ALA A 104 10.28 1.34 11.27
N ARG A 105 8.99 1.04 11.01
CA ARG A 105 8.13 0.21 11.88
C ARG A 105 8.67 -1.20 12.13
N ASN A 106 9.66 -1.65 11.35
CA ASN A 106 10.40 -2.89 11.59
C ASN A 106 11.18 -2.91 12.93
N SER A 107 11.31 -1.78 13.64
CA SER A 107 12.21 -1.65 14.80
C SER A 107 11.55 -1.83 16.17
N THR A 108 10.21 -1.83 16.27
CA THR A 108 9.51 -1.76 17.57
C THR A 108 8.68 -2.99 17.92
N ALA A 109 8.52 -3.96 17.02
CA ALA A 109 7.80 -5.20 17.31
C ALA A 109 8.72 -6.28 17.93
N LYS A 110 9.37 -5.95 19.06
CA LYS A 110 9.95 -6.94 20.00
C LYS A 110 10.41 -6.31 21.33
N VAL A 111 9.49 -5.71 22.08
CA VAL A 111 9.64 -5.60 23.55
C VAL A 111 8.27 -5.84 24.19
N GLU A 112 7.83 -7.09 24.22
CA GLU A 112 6.85 -7.54 25.22
C GLU A 112 7.35 -8.86 25.83
N ASN A 113 7.82 -8.70 27.09
CA ASN A 113 7.83 -9.63 28.21
C ASN A 113 8.61 -10.96 28.14
N VAL A 114 9.76 -10.97 28.83
CA VAL A 114 10.16 -12.06 29.75
C VAL A 114 10.39 -11.45 31.11
#